data_AF-A0A852P1E2-F1
#
_entry.id   AF-A0A852P1E2-F1
#
_cell.length_a   1.000
_cell.length_b   1.000
_cell.length_c   1.000
_cell.angle_alpha   90.00
_cell.angle_beta   90.00
_cell.angle_gamma   90.00
#
_symmetry.space_group_name_H-M   'P 1'
#
loop_
_entity.id
_entity.type
_entity.pdbx_description
1 polymer ?
#
loop_
_entity_poly.entity_id
_entity_poly.type
_entity_poly.pdbx_seq_one_letter_code
_entity_poly.pdbx_strand_id
1 'polypeptide(L)'
;PCSSGVDATVVVKNPCEFPIEFYSLDFDRQYLEEEKILRMVRRNKSPKPFLMPPRAAGETLPPEVLEYYEARKKQKAQQAEAKARAEAEAKARAEAEAKAKAKGKAAPAARRKSITSKPEPMVEVIESPVSRALTRYLGTDTPAEGQEALELRGVVVIVHGAPLAGKTATAAALGKYYGALCLSIDTVVKEAITNN
;
A
#
# COMPACT_ATOMS: atom_id res chain seq x y z
N PRO A 1 38.19 27.34 -13.46
CA PRO A 1 38.30 27.08 -12.01
C PRO A 1 38.96 25.70 -11.79
N CYS A 2 40.28 25.68 -11.74
CA CYS A 2 41.07 24.47 -11.48
C CYS A 2 42.07 24.81 -10.37
N SER A 3 41.62 24.80 -9.11
CA SER A 3 42.55 24.78 -7.98
C SER A 3 42.94 23.33 -7.71
N SER A 4 44.20 23.10 -7.37
CA SER A 4 44.61 21.84 -6.76
C SER A 4 43.78 21.62 -5.50
N GLY A 5 43.07 20.50 -5.41
CA GLY A 5 42.35 20.12 -4.19
C GLY A 5 43.31 20.14 -2.98
N VAL A 6 42.81 20.56 -1.84
CA VAL A 6 43.56 20.53 -0.57
C VAL A 6 43.04 19.35 0.23
N ASP A 7 43.91 18.37 0.44
CA ASP A 7 43.61 17.23 1.29
C ASP A 7 43.99 17.55 2.74
N ALA A 8 43.10 17.29 3.68
CA ALA A 8 43.32 17.53 5.11
C ALA A 8 42.75 16.37 5.94
N THR A 9 43.47 16.00 7.01
CA THR A 9 43.02 14.96 7.95
C THR A 9 42.22 15.59 9.08
N VAL A 10 41.01 15.08 9.32
CA VAL A 10 40.13 15.53 10.40
C VAL A 10 39.97 14.40 11.42
N VAL A 11 40.14 14.72 12.72
CA VAL A 11 39.88 13.79 13.82
C VAL A 11 38.55 14.15 14.45
N VAL A 12 37.63 13.19 14.47
CA VAL A 12 36.30 13.36 15.05
C VAL A 12 36.19 12.53 16.33
N LYS A 13 35.68 13.13 17.39
CA LYS A 13 35.37 12.45 18.66
C LYS A 13 33.87 12.61 18.92
N ASN A 14 33.19 11.51 19.21
CA ASN A 14 31.78 11.53 19.63
C ASN A 14 31.71 11.74 21.15
N PRO A 15 31.24 12.90 21.65
CA PRO A 15 31.07 13.14 23.08
C PRO A 15 29.74 12.62 23.62
N CYS A 16 28.84 12.12 22.76
CA CYS A 16 27.50 11.68 23.12
C CYS A 16 27.47 10.20 23.53
N GLU A 17 26.49 9.85 24.36
CA GLU A 17 26.25 8.46 24.81
C GLU A 17 25.51 7.60 23.78
N PHE A 18 25.20 8.16 22.61
CA PHE A 18 24.53 7.47 21.50
C PHE A 18 25.43 7.41 20.27
N PRO A 19 25.27 6.39 19.41
CA PRO A 19 26.07 6.26 18.21
C PRO A 19 25.79 7.41 17.22
N ILE A 20 26.85 7.97 16.63
CA ILE A 20 26.77 8.98 15.57
C ILE A 20 27.26 8.35 14.27
N GLU A 21 26.48 8.53 13.20
CA GLU A 21 26.81 8.08 11.86
C GLU A 21 27.19 9.26 10.96
N PHE A 22 28.25 9.09 10.17
CA PHE A 22 28.66 10.04 9.16
C PHE A 22 28.26 9.51 7.79
N TYR A 23 27.42 10.25 7.08
CA TYR A 23 27.10 9.96 5.69
C TYR A 23 27.73 11.00 4.77
N SER A 24 28.21 10.58 3.61
CA SER A 24 28.69 11.46 2.56
C SER A 24 28.25 10.92 1.22
N LEU A 25 27.45 11.68 0.47
CA LEU A 25 26.90 11.25 -0.82
C LEU A 25 27.99 10.93 -1.86
N ASP A 26 29.18 11.51 -1.71
CA ASP A 26 30.30 11.32 -2.64
C ASP A 26 31.06 10.01 -2.39
N PHE A 27 31.08 9.52 -1.15
CA PHE A 27 31.86 8.35 -0.74
C PHE A 27 30.99 7.15 -0.35
N ASP A 28 29.74 7.39 0.01
CA ASP A 28 28.80 6.36 0.42
C ASP A 28 28.00 5.83 -0.78
N ARG A 29 28.26 4.58 -1.15
CA ARG A 29 27.53 3.88 -2.23
C ARG A 29 26.24 3.21 -1.73
N GLN A 30 26.09 2.99 -0.43
CA GLN A 30 24.90 2.34 0.15
C GLN A 30 23.64 3.15 -0.17
N TYR A 31 23.73 4.48 -0.09
CA TYR A 31 22.64 5.40 -0.44
C TYR A 31 22.05 5.13 -1.84
N LEU A 32 22.89 4.80 -2.83
CA LEU A 32 22.43 4.56 -4.21
C LEU A 32 21.54 3.33 -4.32
N GLU A 33 21.87 2.27 -3.57
CA GLU A 33 21.09 1.04 -3.52
C GLU A 33 19.77 1.27 -2.79
N GLU A 34 19.81 1.96 -1.65
CA GLU A 34 18.62 2.32 -0.89
C GLU A 34 17.67 3.22 -1.69
N GLU A 35 18.19 4.24 -2.38
CA GLU A 35 17.39 5.13 -3.20
C GLU A 35 16.72 4.38 -4.36
N LYS A 36 17.42 3.42 -4.97
CA LYS A 36 16.86 2.55 -6.01
C LYS A 36 15.70 1.70 -5.47
N ILE A 37 15.82 1.19 -4.25
CA ILE A 37 14.76 0.43 -3.57
C ILE A 37 13.56 1.35 -3.29
N LEU A 38 13.80 2.48 -2.63
CA LEU A 38 12.77 3.45 -2.25
C LEU A 38 12.03 4.01 -3.47
N ARG A 39 12.74 4.26 -4.58
CA ARG A 39 12.15 4.71 -5.85
C ARG A 39 11.18 3.68 -6.43
N MET A 40 11.44 2.38 -6.26
CA MET A 40 10.50 1.34 -6.68
C MET A 40 9.28 1.27 -5.76
N VAL A 41 9.45 1.49 -4.46
CA VAL A 41 8.37 1.49 -3.46
C VAL A 41 7.47 2.72 -3.59
N ARG A 42 8.05 3.89 -3.89
CA ARG A 42 7.34 5.16 -4.03
C ARG A 42 6.50 5.17 -5.32
N ARG A 43 5.38 4.44 -5.29
CA ARG A 43 4.45 4.28 -6.42
C ARG A 43 3.44 5.42 -6.54
N ASN A 44 3.46 6.37 -5.60
CA ASN A 44 2.41 7.37 -5.49
C ASN A 44 2.80 8.69 -6.17
N LYS A 45 1.96 9.08 -7.13
CA LYS A 45 1.90 10.41 -7.76
C LYS A 45 1.33 11.48 -6.82
N SER A 46 0.98 11.13 -5.58
CA SER A 46 0.43 12.09 -4.62
C SER A 46 1.55 12.84 -3.90
N PRO A 47 1.38 14.16 -3.64
CA PRO A 47 2.41 15.03 -3.06
C PRO A 47 2.66 14.77 -1.57
N LYS A 48 2.20 13.64 -1.00
CA LYS A 48 2.36 13.37 0.43
C LYS A 48 3.82 12.99 0.71
N PRO A 49 4.42 13.53 1.79
CA PRO A 49 5.76 13.15 2.20
C PRO A 49 5.80 11.66 2.52
N PHE A 50 6.89 11.02 2.10
CA PHE A 50 7.15 9.60 2.36
C PHE A 50 7.69 9.48 3.79
N LEU A 51 6.85 9.03 4.72
CA LEU A 51 7.21 8.86 6.13
C LEU A 51 7.75 7.46 6.37
N MET A 52 8.88 7.35 7.06
CA MET A 52 9.47 6.08 7.48
C MET A 52 9.63 6.04 9.00
N PRO A 53 9.69 4.84 9.60
CA PRO A 53 10.13 4.69 10.98
C PRO A 53 11.50 5.35 11.21
N PRO A 54 11.73 5.98 12.37
CA PRO A 54 13.06 6.37 12.83
C PRO A 54 14.02 5.16 12.78
N ARG A 55 15.25 5.39 12.33
CA ARG A 55 16.31 4.38 12.23
C ARG A 55 17.47 4.71 13.15
N ALA A 56 18.11 3.69 13.71
CA ALA A 56 19.37 3.82 14.42
C ALA A 56 20.55 4.01 13.45
N ALA A 57 21.68 4.49 13.97
CA ALA A 57 22.92 4.60 13.21
C ALA A 57 23.35 3.23 12.64
N GLY A 58 23.61 3.18 11.34
CA GLY A 58 23.99 1.97 10.60
C GLY A 58 22.86 0.99 10.32
N GLU A 59 21.61 1.33 10.67
CA GLU A 59 20.45 0.47 10.42
C GLU A 59 20.01 0.57 8.95
N THR A 60 19.74 -0.60 8.35
CA THR A 60 19.30 -0.70 6.95
C THR A 60 17.82 -0.32 6.78
N LEU A 61 17.35 -0.33 5.53
CA LEU A 61 15.92 -0.14 5.26
C LEU A 61 15.07 -1.20 5.99
N PRO A 62 13.84 -0.85 6.42
CA PRO A 62 12.94 -1.78 7.08
C PRO A 62 12.76 -3.07 6.27
N PRO A 63 12.67 -4.24 6.93
CA PRO A 63 12.58 -5.52 6.26
C PRO A 63 11.37 -5.60 5.32
N GLU A 64 10.26 -4.96 5.66
CA GLU A 64 9.04 -4.91 4.85
C GLU A 64 9.29 -4.26 3.48
N VAL A 65 10.19 -3.27 3.44
CA VAL A 65 10.61 -2.57 2.22
C VAL A 65 11.55 -3.44 1.38
N LEU A 66 12.48 -4.13 2.02
CA LEU A 66 13.42 -5.04 1.37
C LEU A 66 12.71 -6.25 0.75
N GLU A 67 11.82 -6.89 1.53
CA GLU A 67 10.99 -8.00 1.06
C GLU A 67 10.15 -7.61 -0.15
N TYR A 68 9.53 -6.42 -0.10
CA TYR A 68 8.74 -5.91 -1.22
C TYR A 68 9.60 -5.72 -2.48
N TYR A 69 10.81 -5.19 -2.33
CA TYR A 69 11.75 -5.02 -3.44
C TYR A 69 12.13 -6.35 -4.08
N GLU A 70 12.46 -7.36 -3.27
CA GLU A 70 12.82 -8.70 -3.74
C GLU A 70 11.64 -9.40 -4.43
N ALA A 71 10.45 -9.35 -3.83
CA ALA A 71 9.25 -9.92 -4.42
C ALA A 71 8.97 -9.30 -5.80
N ARG A 72 9.10 -7.98 -5.92
CA ARG A 72 8.90 -7.26 -7.18
C ARG A 72 9.99 -7.57 -8.21
N LYS A 73 11.23 -7.80 -7.78
CA LYS A 73 12.32 -8.27 -8.65
C LYS A 73 12.02 -9.67 -9.20
N LYS A 74 11.59 -10.61 -8.34
CA LYS A 74 11.19 -11.97 -8.72
C LYS A 74 10.01 -11.95 -9.70
N GLN A 75 8.97 -11.17 -9.42
CA GLN A 75 7.82 -11.01 -10.32
C GLN A 75 8.22 -10.47 -11.70
N LYS A 76 9.08 -9.44 -11.76
CA LYS A 76 9.58 -8.90 -13.03
C LYS A 76 10.37 -9.92 -13.84
N ALA A 77 11.21 -10.72 -13.17
CA ALA A 77 11.97 -11.79 -13.83
C ALA A 77 11.03 -12.86 -14.42
N GLN A 78 10.07 -13.36 -13.63
CA GLN A 78 9.07 -14.32 -14.10
C GLN A 78 8.23 -13.77 -15.27
N GLN A 79 7.83 -12.49 -15.22
CA GLN A 79 7.11 -11.85 -16.32
C GLN A 79 7.96 -11.71 -17.58
N ALA A 80 9.26 -11.39 -17.45
CA ALA A 80 10.15 -11.31 -18.59
C ALA A 80 10.36 -12.68 -19.25
N GLU A 81 10.55 -13.74 -18.44
CA GLU A 81 10.64 -15.12 -18.93
C GLU A 81 9.35 -15.59 -19.61
N ALA A 82 8.18 -15.31 -19.00
CA ALA A 82 6.88 -15.64 -19.59
C ALA A 82 6.64 -14.89 -20.91
N LYS A 83 7.01 -13.61 -20.98
CA LYS A 83 6.95 -12.82 -22.23
C LYS A 83 7.89 -13.37 -23.29
N ALA A 84 9.13 -13.70 -22.94
CA ALA A 84 10.08 -14.27 -23.87
C ALA A 84 9.61 -15.64 -24.41
N ARG A 85 9.03 -16.49 -23.56
CA ARG A 85 8.40 -17.76 -23.99
C ARG A 85 7.22 -17.52 -24.91
N ALA A 86 6.32 -16.61 -24.56
CA ALA A 86 5.16 -16.27 -25.40
C ALA A 86 5.57 -15.68 -26.75
N GLU A 87 6.62 -14.85 -26.81
CA GLU A 87 7.17 -14.31 -28.05
C GLU A 87 7.84 -15.38 -28.90
N ALA A 88 8.56 -16.33 -28.29
CA ALA A 88 9.14 -17.47 -28.99
C ALA A 88 8.06 -18.41 -29.56
N GLU A 89 7.01 -18.72 -28.78
CA GLU A 89 5.87 -19.51 -29.23
C GLU A 89 5.07 -18.80 -30.32
N ALA A 90 4.89 -17.48 -30.23
CA ALA A 90 4.24 -16.67 -31.27
C ALA A 90 5.04 -16.67 -32.58
N LYS A 91 6.37 -16.54 -32.50
CA LYS A 91 7.27 -16.64 -33.67
C LYS A 91 7.23 -18.04 -34.29
N ALA A 92 7.30 -19.10 -33.48
CA ALA A 92 7.21 -20.48 -33.96
C ALA A 92 5.85 -20.77 -34.62
N ARG A 93 4.75 -20.26 -34.05
CA ARG A 93 3.41 -20.40 -34.62
C ARG A 93 3.25 -19.60 -35.92
N ALA A 94 3.82 -18.39 -36.01
CA ALA A 94 3.84 -17.60 -37.23
C ALA A 94 4.64 -18.28 -38.36
N GLU A 95 5.78 -18.89 -38.03
CA GLU A 95 6.57 -19.67 -38.99
C GLU A 95 5.86 -20.94 -39.44
N ALA A 96 5.16 -21.63 -38.54
CA ALA A 96 4.33 -22.79 -38.88
C ALA A 96 3.14 -22.40 -39.78
N GLU A 97 2.49 -21.26 -39.52
CA GLU A 97 1.39 -20.75 -40.33
C GLU A 97 1.87 -20.27 -41.71
N ALA A 98 3.06 -19.67 -41.81
CA ALA A 98 3.69 -19.30 -43.08
C ALA A 98 4.03 -20.55 -43.92
N LYS A 99 4.52 -21.63 -43.30
CA LYS A 99 4.75 -22.92 -43.97
C LYS A 99 3.44 -23.61 -44.38
N ALA A 100 2.35 -23.46 -43.62
CA ALA A 100 1.03 -24.00 -43.96
C ALA A 100 0.39 -23.27 -45.15
N LYS A 101 0.60 -21.95 -45.31
CA LYS A 101 0.09 -21.17 -46.44
C LYS A 101 0.76 -21.50 -47.79
N ALA A 102 1.88 -22.21 -47.81
CA ALA A 102 2.53 -22.72 -49.03
C ALA A 102 1.89 -24.00 -49.60
N LYS A 103 0.97 -24.66 -48.86
CA LYS A 103 0.22 -25.84 -49.31
C LYS A 103 -1.27 -25.48 -49.30
N GLY A 104 -1.76 -24.95 -50.42
CA GLY A 104 -3.06 -24.27 -50.50
C GLY A 104 -4.26 -25.08 -50.01
N LYS A 105 -5.11 -24.43 -49.21
CA LYS A 105 -6.59 -24.60 -49.18
C LYS A 105 -7.24 -23.45 -48.39
N ALA A 106 -8.38 -22.97 -48.88
CA ALA A 106 -9.05 -21.73 -48.49
C ALA A 106 -10.21 -21.91 -47.47
N ALA A 107 -10.33 -20.91 -46.56
CA ALA A 107 -11.51 -20.35 -45.87
C ALA A 107 -12.41 -21.25 -44.95
N PRO A 108 -13.25 -20.71 -44.02
CA PRO A 108 -13.59 -19.30 -43.75
C PRO A 108 -13.41 -18.81 -42.30
N ALA A 109 -13.65 -17.50 -42.15
CA ALA A 109 -13.54 -16.71 -40.92
C ALA A 109 -14.62 -17.02 -39.88
N ALA A 110 -14.22 -17.28 -38.63
CA ALA A 110 -15.09 -17.28 -37.47
C ALA A 110 -14.66 -16.17 -36.49
N ARG A 111 -15.44 -15.09 -36.47
CA ARG A 111 -15.32 -13.94 -35.58
C ARG A 111 -15.80 -14.33 -34.17
N ARG A 112 -14.90 -14.74 -33.27
CA ARG A 112 -15.18 -14.81 -31.82
C ARG A 112 -14.74 -13.50 -31.16
N LYS A 113 -15.70 -12.65 -30.81
CA LYS A 113 -15.51 -11.54 -29.88
C LYS A 113 -15.27 -12.14 -28.50
N SER A 114 -14.01 -12.20 -28.07
CA SER A 114 -13.67 -12.42 -26.67
C SER A 114 -13.97 -11.13 -25.90
N ILE A 115 -15.13 -11.07 -25.26
CA ILE A 115 -15.31 -10.14 -24.15
C ILE A 115 -14.48 -10.74 -23.02
N THR A 116 -13.23 -10.27 -22.90
CA THR A 116 -12.45 -10.44 -21.69
C THR A 116 -12.95 -9.37 -20.71
N SER A 117 -14.05 -9.66 -20.01
CA SER A 117 -14.34 -8.95 -18.78
C SER A 117 -13.25 -9.35 -17.80
N LYS A 118 -12.15 -8.59 -17.78
CA LYS A 118 -11.24 -8.59 -16.63
C LYS A 118 -12.11 -8.20 -15.44
N PRO A 119 -12.28 -9.06 -14.42
CA PRO A 119 -12.62 -8.50 -13.13
C PRO A 119 -11.41 -7.63 -12.79
N GLU A 120 -11.60 -6.31 -12.80
CA GLU A 120 -10.69 -5.43 -12.08
C GLU A 120 -10.66 -5.98 -10.67
N PRO A 121 -9.50 -6.48 -10.17
CA PRO A 121 -9.44 -6.89 -8.79
C PRO A 121 -9.77 -5.63 -8.00
N MET A 122 -10.85 -5.74 -7.22
CA MET A 122 -11.14 -4.88 -6.08
C MET A 122 -9.80 -4.56 -5.44
N VAL A 123 -9.52 -3.27 -5.26
CA VAL A 123 -8.26 -2.75 -4.75
C VAL A 123 -7.89 -3.58 -3.53
N GLU A 124 -7.04 -4.58 -3.74
CA GLU A 124 -6.29 -5.20 -2.67
C GLU A 124 -5.48 -4.00 -2.19
N VAL A 125 -5.92 -3.42 -1.07
CA VAL A 125 -5.14 -2.45 -0.33
C VAL A 125 -3.95 -3.28 0.14
N ILE A 126 -3.01 -3.52 -0.78
CA ILE A 126 -1.68 -3.97 -0.46
C ILE A 126 -1.17 -2.81 0.35
N GLU A 127 -1.32 -2.95 1.66
CA GLU A 127 -0.82 -2.03 2.64
C GLU A 127 0.62 -1.73 2.23
N SER A 128 0.90 -0.44 1.97
CA SER A 128 2.23 -0.03 1.51
C SER A 128 3.27 -0.67 2.43
N PRO A 129 4.38 -1.23 1.91
CA PRO A 129 5.41 -1.85 2.76
C PRO A 129 5.90 -0.87 3.85
N VAL A 130 5.82 0.43 3.57
CA VAL A 130 6.16 1.51 4.49
C VAL A 130 5.09 1.73 5.57
N SER A 131 3.81 1.61 5.20
CA SER A 131 2.71 1.67 6.17
C SER A 131 2.79 0.49 7.13
N ARG A 132 3.13 -0.70 6.63
CA ARG A 132 3.36 -1.89 7.45
C ARG A 132 4.57 -1.71 8.38
N ALA A 133 5.68 -1.17 7.88
CA ALA A 133 6.83 -0.83 8.71
C ALA A 133 6.49 0.20 9.82
N LEU A 134 5.65 1.20 9.51
CA LEU A 134 5.17 2.18 10.50
C LEU A 134 4.25 1.54 11.55
N THR A 135 3.33 0.67 11.13
CA THR A 135 2.42 -0.05 12.02
C THR A 135 3.20 -0.89 13.03
N ARG A 136 4.24 -1.58 12.53
CA ARG A 136 5.17 -2.34 13.36
C ARG A 136 5.94 -1.49 14.34
N TYR A 137 6.46 -0.37 13.86
CA TYR A 137 7.18 0.58 14.72
C TYR A 137 6.28 1.14 15.83
N LEU A 138 5.00 1.41 15.53
CA LEU A 138 4.03 1.94 16.48
C LEU A 138 3.41 0.87 17.38
N GLY A 139 3.71 -0.41 17.16
CA GLY A 139 3.12 -1.51 17.92
C GLY A 139 1.63 -1.73 17.66
N THR A 140 1.11 -1.23 16.53
CA THR A 140 -0.31 -1.37 16.14
C THR A 140 -0.55 -2.60 15.26
N ASP A 141 0.39 -3.55 15.23
CA ASP A 141 0.37 -4.80 14.45
C ASP A 141 -0.66 -5.83 14.97
N THR A 142 -1.71 -5.42 15.68
CA THR A 142 -2.76 -6.32 16.13
C THR A 142 -3.81 -6.48 15.01
N PRO A 143 -3.78 -7.56 14.20
CA PRO A 143 -4.75 -7.75 13.13
C PRO A 143 -6.18 -7.93 13.65
N ALA A 144 -6.39 -8.31 14.91
CA ALA A 144 -7.73 -8.47 15.48
C ALA A 144 -8.34 -7.12 15.90
N GLU A 145 -7.62 -6.31 16.67
CA GLU A 145 -8.16 -5.07 17.25
C GLU A 145 -8.19 -3.91 16.23
N GLY A 146 -7.22 -3.90 15.30
CA GLY A 146 -7.11 -2.87 14.25
C GLY A 146 -8.02 -3.08 13.04
N GLN A 147 -8.27 -4.33 12.61
CA GLN A 147 -9.25 -4.62 11.54
C GLN A 147 -10.68 -4.39 12.03
N GLU A 148 -10.98 -4.75 13.28
CA GLU A 148 -12.26 -4.41 13.93
C GLU A 148 -12.43 -2.88 14.06
N ALA A 149 -11.37 -2.14 14.42
CA ALA A 149 -11.44 -0.66 14.51
C ALA A 149 -11.55 0.04 13.13
N LEU A 150 -11.03 -0.55 12.06
CA LEU A 150 -11.14 -0.04 10.69
C LEU A 150 -12.54 -0.27 10.11
N GLU A 151 -13.18 -1.39 10.46
CA GLU A 151 -14.59 -1.66 10.14
C GLU A 151 -15.56 -0.85 11.04
N LEU A 152 -15.12 -0.42 12.22
CA LEU A 152 -15.90 0.36 13.18
C LEU A 152 -15.60 1.86 13.16
N ARG A 153 -15.47 2.49 11.99
CA ARG A 153 -15.65 3.95 11.88
C ARG A 153 -17.13 4.34 11.94
N GLY A 154 -17.82 3.90 13.00
CA GLY A 154 -19.13 4.40 13.38
C GLY A 154 -18.98 5.69 14.20
N VAL A 155 -19.87 6.66 13.98
CA VAL A 155 -19.96 7.84 14.85
C VAL A 155 -21.12 7.63 15.80
N VAL A 156 -20.88 7.76 17.10
CA VAL A 156 -21.93 7.76 18.13
C VAL A 156 -22.22 9.21 18.51
N VAL A 157 -23.48 9.62 18.41
CA VAL A 157 -23.93 10.98 18.75
C VAL A 157 -24.85 10.90 19.97
N ILE A 158 -24.47 11.58 21.05
CA ILE A 158 -25.28 11.66 22.27
C ILE A 158 -26.00 13.01 22.29
N VAL A 159 -27.34 12.98 22.24
CA VAL A 159 -28.18 14.18 22.31
C VAL A 159 -28.78 14.30 23.71
N HIS A 160 -28.36 15.32 24.46
CA HIS A 160 -28.87 15.59 25.82
C HIS A 160 -29.48 17.00 25.91
N GLY A 161 -30.35 17.21 26.89
CA GLY A 161 -31.01 18.51 27.09
C GLY A 161 -32.18 18.45 28.07
N ALA A 162 -32.61 19.63 28.52
CA ALA A 162 -33.76 19.80 29.40
C ALA A 162 -35.04 19.15 28.84
N PRO A 163 -36.02 18.82 29.69
CA PRO A 163 -37.33 18.37 29.22
C PRO A 163 -37.93 19.35 28.20
N LEU A 164 -38.59 18.85 27.16
CA LEU A 164 -39.22 19.64 26.09
C LEU A 164 -38.26 20.46 25.18
N ALA A 165 -36.94 20.36 25.36
CA ALA A 165 -35.95 21.05 24.50
C ALA A 165 -35.83 20.50 23.06
N GLY A 166 -36.75 19.63 22.62
CA GLY A 166 -36.75 19.08 21.27
C GLY A 166 -35.70 18.01 20.97
N LYS A 167 -34.95 17.51 21.97
CA LYS A 167 -33.90 16.48 21.81
C LYS A 167 -34.31 15.27 20.98
N THR A 168 -35.55 14.79 21.16
CA THR A 168 -36.10 13.65 20.41
C THR A 168 -36.24 13.96 18.92
N ALA A 169 -36.70 15.17 18.57
CA ALA A 169 -36.84 15.60 17.18
C ALA A 169 -35.46 15.76 16.52
N THR A 170 -34.49 16.33 17.23
CA THR A 170 -33.11 16.48 16.74
C THR A 170 -32.41 15.14 16.56
N ALA A 171 -32.54 14.21 17.51
CA ALA A 171 -31.98 12.87 17.40
C ALA A 171 -32.57 12.10 16.20
N ALA A 172 -33.89 12.20 15.99
CA ALA A 172 -34.55 11.59 14.83
C ALA A 172 -34.08 12.21 13.50
N ALA A 173 -33.87 13.52 13.45
CA ALA A 173 -33.34 14.19 12.26
C ALA A 173 -31.90 13.76 11.94
N LEU A 174 -31.03 13.68 12.96
CA LEU A 174 -29.65 13.21 12.83
C LEU A 174 -29.59 11.73 12.40
N GLY A 175 -30.44 10.88 12.98
CA GLY A 175 -30.55 9.47 12.60
C GLY A 175 -30.92 9.31 11.12
N LYS A 176 -31.88 10.09 10.62
CA LYS A 176 -32.24 10.08 9.20
C LYS A 176 -31.12 10.60 8.30
N TYR A 177 -30.44 11.67 8.70
CA TYR A 177 -29.39 12.30 7.89
C TYR A 177 -28.17 11.38 7.72
N TYR A 178 -27.75 10.70 8.78
CA TYR A 178 -26.58 9.81 8.77
C TYR A 178 -26.93 8.34 8.50
N GLY A 179 -28.22 7.99 8.33
CA GLY A 179 -28.65 6.59 8.23
C GLY A 179 -28.34 5.78 9.50
N ALA A 180 -28.36 6.43 10.66
CA ALA A 180 -27.97 5.86 11.94
C ALA A 180 -29.18 5.41 12.76
N LEU A 181 -28.98 4.37 13.58
CA LEU A 181 -30.00 3.89 14.52
C LEU A 181 -30.20 4.92 15.64
N CYS A 182 -31.43 5.40 15.80
CA CYS A 182 -31.79 6.32 16.88
C CYS A 182 -32.36 5.53 18.07
N LEU A 183 -31.61 5.49 19.18
CA LEU A 183 -32.01 4.80 20.41
C LEU A 183 -32.38 5.79 21.51
N SER A 184 -33.44 5.47 22.26
CA SER A 184 -33.81 6.16 23.50
C SER A 184 -33.63 5.22 24.68
N ILE A 185 -32.99 5.71 25.73
CA ILE A 185 -32.78 4.95 26.98
C ILE A 185 -34.12 4.49 27.54
N ASP A 186 -35.14 5.36 27.53
CA ASP A 186 -36.47 5.04 28.05
C ASP A 186 -37.12 3.87 27.29
N THR A 187 -36.89 3.77 25.98
CA THR A 187 -37.42 2.67 25.16
C THR A 187 -36.69 1.37 25.46
N VAL A 188 -35.36 1.40 25.51
CA VAL A 188 -34.53 0.22 25.82
C VAL A 188 -34.85 -0.34 27.20
N VAL A 189 -35.00 0.54 28.20
CA VAL A 189 -35.35 0.13 29.57
C VAL A 189 -36.76 -0.45 29.63
N LYS A 190 -37.74 0.15 28.94
CA LYS A 190 -39.12 -0.39 28.88
C LYS A 190 -39.15 -1.78 28.24
N GLU A 191 -38.49 -1.95 27.10
CA GLU A 191 -38.41 -3.25 26.41
C GLU A 191 -37.75 -4.33 27.28
N ALA A 192 -36.69 -3.97 28.01
CA ALA A 192 -36.01 -4.88 28.93
C ALA A 192 -36.89 -5.32 30.11
N ILE A 193 -37.74 -4.43 30.63
CA ILE A 193 -38.68 -4.75 31.72
C ILE A 193 -39.84 -5.62 31.24
N THR A 194 -40.33 -5.40 30.01
CA THR A 194 -41.45 -6.17 29.45
C THR A 194 -41.06 -7.54 28.91
N ASN A 195 -39.77 -7.78 28.64
CA ASN A 195 -39.24 -9.06 28.16
C ASN A 195 -38.73 -9.97 29.29
N ASN A 196 -39.22 -9.76 30.52
CA ASN A 196 -38.94 -10.54 31.72
C ASN A 196 -40.25 -11.18 32.21
#